data_AF-A0A7S0XXF5-F1
#
_entry.id   AF-A0A7S0XXF5-F1
#
_cell.length_a   1.000
_cell.length_b   1.000
_cell.length_c   1.000
_cell.angle_alpha   90.00
_cell.angle_beta   90.00
_cell.angle_gamma   90.00
#
_symmetry.space_group_name_H-M   'P 1'
#
loop_
_entity.id
_entity.type
_entity.pdbx_description
1 polymer ?
#
loop_
_entity_poly.entity_id
_entity_poly.type
_entity_poly.pdbx_seq_one_letter_code
_entity_poly.pdbx_strand_id
1 'polypeptide(L)'
;GGEASSQELLLLDVTPLSLGIETEGKHMSTIVKRNTPIPCRKSDTFTTLEDYQTEIDVCIYEGERATTDGNTLLGKFVISGIERAKQGIPKVTVTFDLDANGNLK
;
A
#
# COMPACT_ATOMS: atom_id res chain seq x y z
N GLY A 1 5.92 -26.27 42.53
CA GLY A 1 4.70 -26.24 41.71
C GLY A 1 4.47 -24.81 41.27
N GLY A 2 4.36 -24.59 39.96
CA GLY A 2 3.93 -23.33 39.35
C GLY A 2 5.06 -22.40 38.95
N GLU A 3 5.73 -22.71 37.84
CA GLU A 3 6.59 -21.79 37.11
C GLU A 3 5.82 -20.51 36.76
N ALA A 4 6.41 -19.36 37.09
CA ALA A 4 5.92 -18.07 36.63
C ALA A 4 6.04 -18.05 35.11
N SER A 5 4.90 -18.16 34.43
CA SER A 5 4.80 -17.91 32.98
C SER A 5 5.19 -16.46 32.75
N SER A 6 6.46 -16.23 32.41
CA SER A 6 6.93 -14.96 31.90
C SER A 6 6.19 -14.74 30.61
N GLN A 7 5.20 -13.86 30.63
CA GLN A 7 4.68 -13.26 29.41
C GLN A 7 5.84 -12.47 28.82
N GLU A 8 6.63 -13.13 27.97
CA GLU A 8 7.65 -12.47 27.17
C GLU A 8 6.96 -11.34 26.44
N LEU A 9 7.26 -10.11 26.85
CA LEU A 9 6.92 -8.90 26.11
C LEU A 9 7.61 -9.01 24.75
N LEU A 10 6.88 -9.51 23.77
CA LEU A 10 7.31 -9.51 22.39
C LEU A 10 7.23 -8.06 21.91
N LEU A 11 8.39 -7.40 21.76
CA LEU A 11 8.46 -6.16 20.98
C LEU A 11 8.27 -6.55 19.52
N LEU A 12 7.11 -6.22 18.97
CA LEU A 12 6.81 -6.38 17.56
C LEU A 12 6.92 -5.02 16.89
N ASP A 13 7.87 -4.89 15.98
CA ASP A 13 7.97 -3.69 15.16
C ASP A 13 6.74 -3.60 14.25
N VAL A 14 6.23 -2.38 14.10
CA VAL A 14 5.01 -2.11 13.35
C VAL A 14 5.18 -0.89 12.46
N THR A 15 4.37 -0.80 11.40
CA THR A 15 4.30 0.40 10.56
C THR A 15 3.80 1.61 11.37
N PRO A 16 4.47 2.77 11.30
CA PRO A 16 4.06 3.96 12.07
C PRO A 16 2.77 4.60 11.51
N LEU A 17 2.58 4.55 10.20
CA LEU A 17 1.44 5.11 9.48
C LEU A 17 0.94 4.10 8.44
N SER A 18 -0.28 4.35 7.94
CA SER A 18 -0.84 3.57 6.84
C SER A 18 -0.14 3.92 5.53
N LEU A 19 0.06 2.90 4.71
CA LEU A 19 0.65 2.98 3.38
C LEU A 19 -0.38 2.58 2.34
N GLY A 20 -0.39 3.29 1.23
CA GLY A 20 -1.38 3.10 0.19
C GLY A 20 -1.01 3.81 -1.09
N ILE A 21 -1.93 3.77 -2.05
CA ILE A 21 -1.78 4.45 -3.33
C ILE A 21 -2.94 5.40 -3.60
N GLU A 22 -2.71 6.35 -4.49
CA GLU A 22 -3.77 7.20 -5.02
C GLU A 22 -4.69 6.43 -5.96
N THR A 23 -6.00 6.65 -5.79
CA THR A 23 -7.04 6.16 -6.69
C THR A 23 -7.86 7.32 -7.24
N GLU A 24 -8.92 7.01 -7.99
CA GLU A 24 -9.84 8.01 -8.54
C GLU A 24 -10.25 9.06 -7.51
N GLY A 25 -10.32 10.33 -7.95
CA GLY A 25 -10.76 11.43 -7.10
C GLY A 25 -9.74 11.90 -6.05
N LYS A 26 -8.45 11.57 -6.22
CA LYS A 26 -7.38 11.88 -5.24
C LYS A 26 -7.63 11.27 -3.86
N HIS A 27 -8.27 10.11 -3.83
CA HIS A 27 -8.45 9.34 -2.60
C HIS A 27 -7.28 8.40 -2.38
N MET A 28 -6.92 8.18 -1.11
CA MET A 28 -5.91 7.18 -0.75
C MET A 28 -6.58 5.84 -0.50
N SER A 29 -6.25 4.82 -1.30
CA SER A 29 -6.58 3.43 -0.98
C SER A 29 -5.47 2.83 -0.12
N THR A 30 -5.80 2.48 1.12
CA THR A 30 -4.85 1.91 2.09
C THR A 30 -4.63 0.42 1.83
N ILE A 31 -3.37 0.03 1.61
CA ILE A 31 -2.97 -1.37 1.39
C ILE A 31 -2.38 -1.97 2.68
N VAL A 32 -1.55 -1.20 3.40
CA VAL A 32 -1.01 -1.56 4.71
C VAL A 32 -1.53 -0.56 5.72
N LYS A 33 -2.20 -1.03 6.78
CA LYS A 33 -2.71 -0.16 7.84
C LYS A 33 -1.58 0.23 8.79
N ARG A 34 -1.69 1.37 9.48
CA ARG A 34 -0.82 1.68 10.61
C ARG A 34 -0.84 0.56 11.65
N ASN A 35 0.22 0.46 12.43
CA ASN A 35 0.44 -0.57 13.43
C ASN A 35 0.39 -2.01 12.86
N THR A 36 0.64 -2.18 11.57
CA THR A 36 0.77 -3.53 10.98
C THR A 36 2.14 -4.09 11.33
N PRO A 37 2.24 -5.31 11.88
CA PRO A 37 3.52 -5.94 12.16
C PRO A 37 4.43 -6.03 10.93
N ILE A 38 5.71 -5.74 11.09
CA ILE A 38 6.74 -5.98 10.07
C ILE A 38 7.64 -7.17 10.47
N PRO A 39 8.18 -7.94 9.51
CA PRO A 39 7.98 -7.83 8.06
C PRO A 39 6.55 -8.22 7.64
N CYS A 40 6.02 -7.55 6.61
CA CYS A 40 4.74 -7.93 6.03
C CYS A 40 4.67 -7.70 4.53
N ARG A 41 3.83 -8.49 3.88
CA ARG A 41 3.51 -8.35 2.46
C ARG A 41 2.00 -8.23 2.30
N LYS A 42 1.55 -7.15 1.67
CA LYS A 42 0.13 -6.91 1.38
C LYS A 42 -0.03 -6.49 -0.07
N SER A 43 -1.10 -6.96 -0.70
CA SER A 43 -1.36 -6.69 -2.10
C SER A 43 -2.81 -6.26 -2.27
N ASP A 44 -3.04 -5.36 -3.22
CA ASP A 44 -4.36 -5.00 -3.67
C ASP A 44 -4.38 -4.87 -5.20
N THR A 45 -5.55 -5.06 -5.79
CA THR A 45 -5.72 -5.08 -7.24
C THR A 45 -6.48 -3.86 -7.71
N PHE A 46 -5.82 -3.09 -8.57
CA PHE A 46 -6.32 -1.88 -9.19
C PHE A 46 -6.60 -2.11 -10.67
N THR A 47 -7.23 -1.12 -11.29
CA THR A 47 -7.62 -1.17 -12.70
C THR A 47 -7.53 0.22 -13.30
N THR A 48 -7.62 0.32 -14.63
CA THR A 48 -7.62 1.60 -15.33
C THR A 48 -8.88 2.40 -15.00
N LEU A 49 -8.73 3.71 -14.92
CA LEU A 49 -9.83 4.64 -14.65
C LEU A 49 -10.52 5.09 -15.95
N GLU A 50 -9.82 4.98 -17.08
CA GLU A 50 -10.31 5.42 -18.39
C GLU A 50 -10.26 4.29 -19.43
N ASP A 51 -11.17 4.37 -20.41
CA ASP A 51 -11.18 3.45 -21.55
C ASP A 51 -9.91 3.65 -22.40
N TYR A 52 -9.28 2.54 -22.79
CA TYR A 52 -8.08 2.49 -23.63
C TYR A 52 -6.85 3.19 -23.02
N GLN A 53 -6.83 3.36 -21.70
CA GLN A 53 -5.68 3.86 -20.94
C GLN A 53 -4.48 2.92 -21.11
N THR A 54 -3.35 3.47 -21.58
CA THR A 54 -2.12 2.71 -21.87
C THR A 54 -1.06 2.81 -20.76
N GLU A 55 -1.27 3.73 -19.82
CA GLU A 55 -0.34 4.05 -18.73
C GLU A 55 -1.11 4.30 -17.44
N ILE A 56 -0.63 3.77 -16.31
CA ILE A 56 -1.17 4.04 -14.97
C ILE A 56 -0.10 4.76 -14.14
N ASP A 57 -0.45 5.94 -13.63
CA ASP A 57 0.32 6.62 -12.60
C ASP A 57 0.07 5.97 -11.24
N VAL A 58 1.12 5.44 -10.62
CA VAL A 58 1.06 4.91 -9.26
C VAL A 58 1.79 5.88 -8.34
N CYS A 59 1.03 6.61 -7.55
CA CYS A 59 1.54 7.50 -6.50
C CYS A 59 1.39 6.80 -5.14
N ILE A 60 2.50 6.55 -4.46
CA ILE A 60 2.55 5.91 -3.14
C ILE A 60 2.49 6.99 -2.06
N TYR A 61 1.56 6.84 -1.13
CA TYR A 61 1.37 7.76 0.00
C TYR A 61 1.50 7.06 1.35
N GLU A 62 1.92 7.84 2.34
CA GLU A 62 1.90 7.51 3.76
C GLU A 62 1.03 8.52 4.50
N GLY A 63 0.06 8.03 5.29
CA GLY A 63 -0.79 8.88 6.12
C GLY A 63 -2.17 8.29 6.42
N GLU A 64 -2.98 9.05 7.15
CA GLU A 64 -4.28 8.61 7.68
C GLU A 64 -5.46 9.45 7.14
N ARG A 65 -5.20 10.37 6.21
CA ARG A 65 -6.26 11.18 5.59
C ARG A 65 -6.89 10.42 4.43
N ALA A 66 -8.18 10.65 4.23
CA ALA A 66 -8.92 10.03 3.13
C ALA A 66 -8.53 10.58 1.75
N THR A 67 -8.00 11.82 1.69
CA THR A 67 -7.53 12.48 0.47
C THR A 67 -6.01 12.55 0.46
N THR A 68 -5.41 12.36 -0.71
CA THR A 68 -3.95 12.32 -0.87
C THR A 68 -3.26 13.65 -0.58
N ASP A 69 -3.93 14.78 -0.80
CA ASP A 69 -3.38 16.11 -0.48
C ASP A 69 -3.09 16.30 1.03
N GLY A 70 -3.68 15.48 1.90
CA GLY A 70 -3.44 15.49 3.35
C GLY A 70 -2.43 14.45 3.85
N ASN A 71 -1.85 13.66 2.94
CA ASN A 71 -0.88 12.61 3.22
C ASN A 71 0.48 12.93 2.61
N THR A 72 1.51 12.18 2.99
CA THR A 72 2.88 12.36 2.49
C THR A 72 3.10 11.50 1.25
N LEU A 73 3.48 12.10 0.13
CA LEU A 73 3.91 11.35 -1.06
C LEU A 73 5.29 10.73 -0.81
N LEU A 74 5.38 9.41 -0.84
CA LEU A 74 6.65 8.69 -0.69
C LEU A 74 7.36 8.47 -2.03
N GLY A 75 6.59 8.29 -3.10
CA GLY A 75 7.14 8.01 -4.41
C GLY A 75 6.08 7.95 -5.49
N LYS A 76 6.53 8.05 -6.74
CA LYS A 76 5.68 7.95 -7.91
C LYS A 76 6.39 7.13 -8.98
N PHE A 77 5.66 6.23 -9.62
CA PHE A 77 6.12 5.53 -10.81
C PHE A 77 4.98 5.37 -11.82
N VAL A 78 5.33 5.15 -13.08
CA VAL A 78 4.36 4.96 -14.16
C VAL A 78 4.49 3.54 -14.66
N ILE A 79 3.36 2.84 -14.73
CA ILE A 79 3.26 1.53 -15.38
C ILE A 79 2.78 1.79 -16.81
N SER A 80 3.69 1.67 -17.77
CA SER A 80 3.38 1.79 -19.20
C SER A 80 3.23 0.42 -19.86
N GLY A 81 2.66 0.39 -21.07
CA GLY A 81 2.51 -0.85 -21.84
C GLY A 81 1.24 -1.64 -21.49
N ILE A 82 0.23 -0.98 -20.92
CA ILE A 82 -1.07 -1.60 -20.66
C ILE A 82 -1.81 -1.77 -21.99
N GLU A 83 -2.36 -2.97 -22.21
CA GLU A 83 -3.15 -3.26 -23.40
C GLU A 83 -4.38 -2.34 -23.45
N ARG A 84 -4.67 -1.79 -24.63
CA ARG A 84 -5.82 -0.91 -24.84
C ARG A 84 -7.11 -1.71 -24.72
N ALA A 85 -7.72 -1.69 -23.54
CA ALA A 85 -9.00 -2.29 -23.24
C ALA A 85 -9.93 -1.28 -22.56
N LYS A 86 -11.21 -1.62 -22.42
CA LYS A 86 -12.16 -0.80 -21.64
C LYS A 86 -11.72 -0.71 -20.17
N GLN A 87 -12.11 0.37 -19.50
CA GLN A 87 -11.91 0.53 -18.06
C GLN A 87 -12.38 -0.70 -17.30
N GLY A 88 -11.69 -1.04 -16.21
CA GLY A 88 -12.04 -2.22 -15.42
C GLY A 88 -11.50 -3.55 -15.96
N ILE A 89 -11.10 -3.65 -17.23
CA ILE A 89 -10.58 -4.90 -17.82
C ILE A 89 -9.11 -5.13 -17.44
N PRO A 90 -8.17 -4.19 -17.69
CA PRO A 90 -6.80 -4.36 -17.25
C PRO A 90 -6.72 -4.39 -15.73
N LYS A 91 -6.09 -5.42 -15.16
CA LYS A 91 -5.88 -5.54 -13.72
C LYS A 91 -4.40 -5.39 -13.41
N VAL A 92 -4.10 -4.56 -12.42
CA VAL A 92 -2.74 -4.36 -11.92
C VAL A 92 -2.73 -4.66 -10.43
N THR A 93 -1.91 -5.62 -10.03
CA THR A 93 -1.72 -5.94 -8.63
C THR A 93 -0.53 -5.16 -8.10
N VAL A 94 -0.77 -4.29 -7.11
CA VAL A 94 0.27 -3.57 -6.40
C VAL A 94 0.53 -4.31 -5.09
N THR A 95 1.79 -4.64 -4.83
CA THR A 95 2.21 -5.34 -3.62
C THR A 95 3.18 -4.47 -2.85
N PHE A 96 2.88 -4.23 -1.58
CA PHE A 96 3.75 -3.56 -0.63
C PHE A 96 4.47 -4.64 0.16
N ASP A 97 5.80 -4.71 0.00
CA ASP A 97 6.66 -5.66 0.70
C ASP A 97 7.55 -4.90 1.69
N LEU A 98 7.21 -4.98 2.97
CA LEU A 98 7.95 -4.37 4.07
C LEU A 98 8.88 -5.40 4.69
N ASP A 99 10.18 -5.11 4.65
CA ASP A 99 11.18 -5.95 5.33
C ASP A 99 11.21 -5.71 6.85
N ALA A 100 12.05 -6.47 7.56
CA ALA A 100 12.16 -6.39 9.02
C ALA A 100 12.72 -5.05 9.52
N ASN A 101 13.33 -4.24 8.65
CA ASN A 101 13.79 -2.88 8.99
C ASN A 101 12.74 -1.81 8.65
N GLY A 102 11.61 -2.21 8.06
CA GLY A 102 10.57 -1.30 7.59
C GLY A 102 10.83 -0.71 6.22
N ASN A 103 11.79 -1.22 5.44
CA ASN A 103 12.00 -0.74 4.08
C ASN A 103 10.89 -1.27 3.17
N LEU A 104 10.23 -0.35 2.45
CA LEU A 104 9.22 -0.65 1.46
C LEU A 104 9.87 -0.98 0.10
N LYS A 105 9.43 -2.08 -0.52
CA LYS A 105 9.80 -2.50 -1.88
C LYS A 105 8.57 -2.64 -2.76
#